data_AF-A0A8J6E4G8-F1
#
_entry.id   AF-A0A8J6E4G8-F1
#
_cell.length_a   1.000
_cell.length_b   1.000
_cell.length_c   1.000
_cell.angle_alpha   90.00
_cell.angle_beta   90.00
_cell.angle_gamma   90.00
#
_symmetry.space_group_name_H-M   'P 1'
#
loop_
_entity.id
_entity.type
_entity.pdbx_description
1 polymer ?
#
loop_
_entity_poly.entity_id
_entity_poly.type
_entity_poly.pdbx_seq_one_letter_code
_entity_poly.pdbx_strand_id
1 'polypeptide(L)'
;MCDVPMDGISVSDLGPAVLSILKSPKDYIGKNIGLSAEKLTVAQYAAIMSKVSGKVIKDAKMPPDVYEKLPFGGAEEMASMFKFYLMMPDRDVALTHKLNPNTKSFQQWLEEKKEAFIKAL
;
A
#
# COMPACT_ATOMS: atom_id res chain seq x y z
N MET A 1 -5.80 7.37 -12.32
CA MET A 1 -4.90 6.59 -11.45
C MET A 1 -3.61 6.16 -12.10
N CYS A 2 -3.61 5.84 -13.40
CA CYS A 2 -2.66 4.90 -14.01
C CYS A 2 -1.16 5.10 -13.77
N ASP A 3 -0.67 6.31 -13.47
CA ASP A 3 0.78 6.53 -13.40
C ASP A 3 1.28 7.09 -12.06
N VAL A 4 0.38 7.46 -11.13
CA VAL A 4 0.81 7.92 -9.81
C VAL A 4 0.97 6.71 -8.90
N PRO A 5 2.18 6.43 -8.37
CA PRO A 5 2.39 5.29 -7.51
C PRO A 5 1.76 5.54 -6.14
N MET A 6 1.22 4.47 -5.56
CA MET A 6 0.57 4.48 -4.25
C MET A 6 1.48 3.80 -3.23
N ASP A 7 1.60 4.41 -2.07
CA ASP A 7 2.28 3.84 -0.91
C ASP A 7 1.51 2.64 -0.35
N GLY A 8 2.24 1.63 0.10
CA GLY A 8 1.66 0.47 0.75
C GLY A 8 2.59 -0.13 1.79
N ILE A 9 2.02 -0.77 2.81
CA ILE A 9 2.75 -1.52 3.84
C ILE A 9 1.88 -2.67 4.34
N SER A 10 2.48 -3.78 4.73
CA SER A 10 1.80 -4.84 5.47
C SER A 10 1.40 -4.33 6.85
N VAL A 11 0.14 -4.48 7.24
CA VAL A 11 -0.32 -4.11 8.59
C VAL A 11 0.43 -4.85 9.71
N SER A 12 0.96 -6.05 9.43
CA SER A 12 1.77 -6.80 10.39
C SER A 12 3.13 -6.14 10.68
N ASP A 13 3.63 -5.29 9.78
CA ASP A 13 4.91 -4.58 9.95
C ASP A 13 4.76 -3.29 10.79
N LEU A 14 3.54 -2.91 11.16
CA LEU A 14 3.25 -1.76 12.01
C LEU A 14 3.81 -1.95 13.43
N GLY A 15 3.67 -3.14 14.02
CA GLY A 15 4.06 -3.41 15.40
C GLY A 15 5.53 -3.09 15.70
N PRO A 16 6.50 -3.66 14.93
CA PRO A 16 7.91 -3.33 15.08
C PRO A 16 8.23 -1.84 14.86
N ALA A 17 7.57 -1.19 13.89
CA ALA A 17 7.78 0.24 13.64
C ALA A 17 7.36 1.11 14.85
N VAL A 18 6.20 0.81 15.45
CA VAL A 18 5.71 1.47 16.66
C VAL A 18 6.65 1.20 17.85
N LEU A 19 7.14 -0.03 18.00
CA LEU A 19 8.10 -0.37 19.05
C LEU A 19 9.39 0.48 18.95
N SER A 20 9.91 0.68 17.74
CA SER A 20 11.09 1.53 17.51
C SER A 20 10.84 3.00 17.88
N ILE A 21 9.65 3.52 17.59
CA ILE A 21 9.23 4.87 18.00
C ILE A 21 9.19 4.98 19.52
N LEU A 22 8.56 4.02 20.21
CA LEU A 22 8.43 4.01 21.67
C LEU A 22 9.79 3.90 22.39
N LYS A 23 10.79 3.27 21.77
CA LYS A 23 12.16 3.20 22.31
C LYS A 23 12.95 4.50 22.16
N SER A 24 12.54 5.40 21.25
CA SER A 24 13.26 6.65 20.96
C SER A 24 12.31 7.86 20.92
N PRO A 25 11.51 8.12 21.98
CA PRO A 25 10.43 9.10 21.93
C PRO A 25 10.92 10.53 21.67
N LYS A 26 12.12 10.88 22.14
CA LYS A 26 12.74 12.20 21.91
C LYS A 26 12.90 12.53 20.42
N ASP A 27 13.03 11.51 19.57
CA ASP A 27 13.24 11.70 18.13
C ASP A 27 11.92 11.85 17.36
N TYR A 28 10.78 11.49 17.95
CA TYR A 28 9.50 11.31 17.23
C TYR A 28 8.30 12.05 17.83
N ILE A 29 8.37 12.55 19.06
CA ILE A 29 7.30 13.38 19.65
C ILE A 29 7.00 14.58 18.75
N GLY A 30 5.71 14.81 18.50
CA GLY A 30 5.22 15.93 17.68
C GLY A 30 5.37 15.73 16.16
N LYS A 31 5.87 14.58 15.70
CA LYS A 31 5.99 14.27 14.27
C LYS A 31 4.79 13.46 13.78
N ASN A 32 4.33 13.77 12.58
CA ASN A 32 3.46 12.89 11.80
C ASN A 32 4.35 11.99 10.94
N ILE A 33 4.22 10.68 11.09
CA ILE A 33 5.04 9.71 10.36
C ILE A 33 4.17 8.94 9.39
N GLY A 34 4.34 9.21 8.10
CA GLY A 34 3.70 8.46 7.04
C GLY A 34 4.46 7.17 6.73
N LEU A 35 3.90 6.02 7.09
CA LEU A 35 4.54 4.71 6.86
C LEU A 35 4.32 4.19 5.44
N SER A 36 5.37 3.62 4.85
CA SER A 36 5.33 2.98 3.53
C SER A 36 6.48 2.01 3.35
N ALA A 37 6.20 0.80 2.87
CA ALA A 37 7.23 -0.17 2.49
C ALA A 37 7.84 0.15 1.13
N GLU A 38 6.98 0.58 0.19
CA GLU A 38 7.34 0.97 -1.17
C GLU A 38 6.17 1.71 -1.84
N LYS A 39 6.43 2.24 -3.05
CA LYS A 39 5.47 2.96 -3.89
C LYS A 39 5.31 2.22 -5.20
N LEU A 40 4.09 1.83 -5.56
CA LEU A 40 3.81 1.08 -6.77
C LEU A 40 2.59 1.65 -7.53
N THR A 41 2.68 1.70 -8.85
CA THR A 41 1.50 1.98 -9.70
C THR A 41 0.58 0.76 -9.75
N VAL A 42 -0.70 0.96 -10.12
CA VAL A 42 -1.66 -0.14 -10.27
C VAL A 42 -1.17 -1.17 -11.30
N ALA A 43 -0.49 -0.73 -12.35
CA ALA A 43 0.14 -1.62 -13.33
C ALA A 43 1.27 -2.48 -12.71
N GLN A 44 2.09 -1.91 -11.82
CA GLN A 44 3.13 -2.67 -11.11
C GLN A 44 2.51 -3.67 -10.12
N TYR A 45 1.47 -3.28 -9.38
CA TYR A 45 0.68 -4.20 -8.56
C TYR A 45 0.17 -5.39 -9.38
N ALA A 46 -0.48 -5.13 -10.52
CA ALA A 46 -1.01 -6.15 -11.41
C ALA A 46 0.10 -7.08 -11.96
N ALA A 47 1.27 -6.53 -12.30
CA ALA A 47 2.42 -7.31 -12.76
C ALA A 47 2.96 -8.26 -11.66
N ILE A 48 3.11 -7.77 -10.43
CA ILE A 48 3.52 -8.58 -9.27
C ILE A 48 2.48 -9.67 -8.99
N MET A 49 1.20 -9.31 -8.96
CA MET A 49 0.11 -10.26 -8.75
C MET A 49 0.07 -11.34 -9.84
N SER A 50 0.32 -10.96 -11.10
CA SER A 50 0.39 -11.91 -12.21
C SER A 50 1.55 -12.90 -12.03
N LYS A 51 2.73 -12.38 -11.69
CA LYS A 51 3.93 -13.19 -11.44
C LYS A 51 3.72 -14.19 -10.30
N VAL A 52 3.14 -13.76 -9.18
CA VAL A 52 2.95 -14.61 -8.00
C VAL A 52 1.85 -15.65 -8.21
N SER A 53 0.73 -15.28 -8.84
CA SER A 53 -0.40 -16.18 -9.07
C SER A 53 -0.25 -17.10 -10.28
N GLY A 54 0.58 -16.73 -11.27
CA GLY A 54 0.64 -17.40 -12.57
C GLY A 54 -0.56 -17.12 -13.50
N LYS A 55 -1.52 -16.27 -13.07
CA LYS A 55 -2.66 -15.83 -13.88
C LYS A 55 -2.38 -14.44 -14.47
N VAL A 56 -2.91 -14.13 -15.65
CA VAL A 56 -2.77 -12.78 -16.23
C VAL A 56 -3.73 -11.81 -15.54
N ILE A 57 -3.19 -10.86 -14.78
CA ILE A 57 -3.92 -9.79 -14.10
C ILE A 57 -3.53 -8.46 -14.74
N LYS A 58 -4.52 -7.61 -15.04
CA LYS A 58 -4.32 -6.34 -15.75
C LYS A 58 -4.86 -5.17 -14.94
N ASP A 59 -4.20 -4.03 -15.07
CA ASP A 59 -4.74 -2.75 -14.60
C ASP A 59 -6.03 -2.43 -15.38
N ALA A 60 -7.15 -2.30 -14.66
CA ALA A 60 -8.44 -1.94 -15.22
C ALA A 60 -8.52 -0.48 -15.69
N LYS A 61 -7.52 0.34 -15.34
CA LYS A 61 -7.41 1.76 -15.66
C LYS A 61 -8.60 2.59 -15.20
N MET A 62 -9.23 2.19 -14.09
CA MET A 62 -10.44 2.83 -13.58
C MET A 62 -10.13 4.22 -12.98
N PRO A 63 -10.76 5.31 -13.48
CA PRO A 63 -10.65 6.62 -12.85
C PRO A 63 -11.45 6.70 -11.54
N PRO A 64 -11.01 7.48 -10.53
CA PRO A 64 -11.76 7.65 -9.29
C PRO A 64 -13.21 8.13 -9.48
N ASP A 65 -13.49 9.02 -10.45
CA ASP A 65 -14.86 9.51 -10.72
C ASP A 65 -15.79 8.42 -11.29
N VAL A 66 -15.22 7.36 -11.87
CA VAL A 66 -15.98 6.18 -12.28
C VAL A 66 -16.18 5.25 -11.08
N TYR A 67 -15.14 5.08 -10.24
CA TYR A 67 -15.20 4.28 -9.02
C TYR A 67 -16.26 4.80 -8.03
N GLU A 68 -16.40 6.12 -7.92
CA GLU A 68 -17.39 6.81 -7.08
C GLU A 68 -18.84 6.40 -7.38
N LYS A 69 -19.14 5.99 -8.61
CA LYS A 69 -20.48 5.64 -9.08
C LYS A 69 -20.82 4.16 -8.90
N LEU A 70 -19.92 3.37 -8.31
CA LEU A 70 -20.14 1.94 -8.12
C LEU A 70 -21.26 1.68 -7.09
N PRO A 71 -22.12 0.65 -7.30
CA PRO A 71 -23.35 0.48 -6.52
C PRO A 71 -23.11 -0.24 -5.18
N PHE A 72 -22.14 0.20 -4.40
CA PHE A 72 -21.86 -0.33 -3.06
C PHE A 72 -21.60 0.81 -2.06
N GLY A 73 -21.94 0.60 -0.78
CA GLY A 73 -21.74 1.61 0.25
C GLY A 73 -20.25 1.88 0.51
N GLY A 74 -19.85 3.15 0.58
CA GLY A 74 -18.44 3.55 0.77
C GLY A 74 -17.70 3.87 -0.53
N ALA A 75 -18.35 3.77 -1.71
CA ALA A 75 -17.72 4.05 -3.00
C ALA A 75 -17.23 5.51 -3.13
N GLU A 76 -18.01 6.46 -2.61
CA GLU A 76 -17.69 7.89 -2.62
C GLU A 76 -16.46 8.22 -1.75
N GLU A 77 -16.41 7.68 -0.52
CA GLU A 77 -15.31 7.87 0.39
C GLU A 77 -14.02 7.23 -0.14
N MET A 78 -14.12 6.03 -0.73
CA MET A 78 -12.96 5.39 -1.35
C MET A 78 -12.48 6.16 -2.59
N ALA A 79 -13.38 6.66 -3.44
CA ALA A 79 -13.01 7.52 -4.56
C ALA A 79 -12.30 8.80 -4.09
N SER A 80 -12.78 9.40 -2.99
CA SER A 80 -12.15 10.56 -2.36
C SER A 80 -10.76 10.23 -1.80
N MET A 81 -10.59 9.10 -1.11
CA MET A 81 -9.29 8.61 -0.64
C MET A 81 -8.32 8.41 -1.82
N PHE A 82 -8.80 7.83 -2.91
CA PHE A 82 -8.01 7.64 -4.12
C PHE A 82 -7.60 8.96 -4.78
N LYS A 83 -8.50 9.95 -4.84
CA LYS A 83 -8.17 11.32 -5.29
C LYS A 83 -7.07 11.93 -4.42
N PHE A 84 -7.10 11.72 -3.10
CA PHE A 84 -6.04 12.16 -2.19
C PHE A 84 -4.71 11.44 -2.43
N TYR A 85 -4.71 10.13 -2.72
CA TYR A 85 -3.47 9.41 -3.07
C TYR A 85 -2.83 9.93 -4.37
N LEU A 86 -3.62 10.45 -5.32
CA LEU A 86 -3.07 11.11 -6.51
C LEU A 86 -2.31 12.41 -6.19
N MET A 87 -2.55 13.01 -5.03
CA MET A 87 -1.81 14.19 -4.54
C MET A 87 -0.49 13.82 -3.84
N MET A 88 -0.08 12.54 -3.84
CA MET A 88 1.15 12.03 -3.24
C MET A 88 1.30 12.45 -1.76
N PRO A 89 0.50 11.88 -0.84
CA PRO A 89 0.58 12.18 0.57
C PRO A 89 2.00 11.94 1.13
N ASP A 90 2.35 12.68 2.18
CA ASP A 90 3.64 12.50 2.84
C ASP A 90 3.77 11.10 3.45
N ARG A 91 4.74 10.35 2.92
CA ARG A 91 5.06 8.95 3.25
C ARG A 91 6.56 8.76 3.04
N ASP A 92 7.25 8.27 4.07
CA ASP A 92 8.69 8.13 4.09
C ASP A 92 9.09 6.66 4.13
N VAL A 93 9.47 6.13 2.97
CA VAL A 93 9.91 4.74 2.80
C VAL A 93 11.21 4.50 3.57
N ALA A 94 12.18 5.41 3.50
CA ALA A 94 13.49 5.23 4.14
C ALA A 94 13.35 5.21 5.66
N LEU A 95 12.55 6.12 6.22
CA LEU A 95 12.25 6.12 7.65
C LEU A 95 11.48 4.87 8.07
N THR A 96 10.54 4.39 7.25
CA THR A 96 9.79 3.15 7.56
C THR A 96 10.74 1.95 7.67
N HIS A 97 11.67 1.80 6.73
CA HIS A 97 12.71 0.76 6.79
C HIS A 97 13.69 0.96 7.95
N LYS A 98 13.98 2.21 8.35
CA LYS A 98 14.75 2.49 9.56
C LYS A 98 14.01 2.06 10.84
N LEU A 99 12.70 2.32 10.90
CA LEU A 99 11.85 1.96 12.04
C LEU A 99 11.62 0.44 12.12
N ASN A 100 11.51 -0.22 10.98
CA ASN A 100 11.42 -1.68 10.88
C ASN A 100 12.22 -2.18 9.67
N PRO A 101 13.48 -2.63 9.88
CA PRO A 101 14.33 -3.16 8.81
C PRO A 101 13.80 -4.42 8.12
N ASN A 102 12.80 -5.09 8.72
CA ASN A 102 12.18 -6.28 8.18
C ASN A 102 10.88 -5.98 7.40
N THR A 103 10.58 -4.71 7.14
CA THR A 103 9.39 -4.29 6.38
C THR A 103 9.42 -4.93 5.00
N LYS A 104 8.33 -5.62 4.64
CA LYS A 104 8.27 -6.40 3.40
C LYS A 104 7.82 -5.55 2.23
N SER A 105 8.45 -5.76 1.08
CA SER A 105 7.85 -5.37 -0.21
C SER A 105 6.51 -6.10 -0.41
N PHE A 106 5.66 -5.53 -1.25
CA PHE A 106 4.41 -6.13 -1.68
C PHE A 106 4.61 -7.50 -2.33
N GLN A 107 5.68 -7.69 -3.13
CA GLN A 107 5.98 -9.00 -3.69
C GLN A 107 6.28 -10.03 -2.60
N GLN A 108 7.16 -9.70 -1.65
CA GLN A 108 7.50 -10.60 -0.53
C GLN A 108 6.25 -10.94 0.31
N TRP A 109 5.42 -9.94 0.61
CA TRP A 109 4.17 -10.14 1.34
C TRP A 109 3.19 -11.04 0.56
N LEU A 110 3.06 -10.81 -0.75
CA LEU A 110 2.12 -11.57 -1.58
C LEU A 110 2.59 -13.02 -1.78
N GLU A 111 3.89 -13.27 -1.86
CA GLU A 111 4.46 -14.61 -1.88
C GLU A 111 4.11 -15.39 -0.61
N GLU A 112 4.18 -14.77 0.56
CA GLU A 112 3.75 -15.39 1.83
C GLU A 112 2.22 -15.61 1.92
N LYS A 113 1.43 -14.79 1.21
CA LYS A 113 -0.04 -14.88 1.17
C LYS A 113 -0.57 -15.57 -0.09
N LYS A 114 0.31 -16.20 -0.87
CA LYS A 114 0.00 -16.74 -2.20
C LYS A 114 -1.21 -17.67 -2.22
N GLU A 115 -1.30 -18.61 -1.28
CA GLU A 115 -2.40 -19.57 -1.25
C GLU A 115 -3.77 -18.90 -1.05
N ALA A 116 -3.86 -17.97 -0.09
CA ALA A 116 -5.07 -17.21 0.16
C ALA A 116 -5.44 -16.32 -1.04
N PHE A 117 -4.43 -15.72 -1.67
CA PHE A 117 -4.62 -14.89 -2.86
C PHE A 117 -5.14 -15.71 -4.05
N ILE A 118 -4.53 -16.86 -4.35
CA ILE A 118 -4.97 -17.74 -5.46
C ILE A 118 -6.40 -18.25 -5.22
N LYS A 119 -6.76 -18.57 -3.98
CA LYS A 119 -8.12 -19.02 -3.63
C LYS A 119 -9.18 -17.94 -3.88
N ALA A 120 -8.81 -16.66 -3.80
CA ALA A 120 -9.71 -15.53 -4.01
C ALA A 120 -9.83 -15.09 -5.49
N LEU A 121 -9.00 -15.63 -6.40
CA LEU A 121 -8.99 -15.35 -7.83
C LEU A 121 -9.86 -16.33 -8.64
#